data_AF-A0A956APJ1-F1
#
_entry.id   AF-A0A956APJ1-F1
#
_cell.length_a   1.000
_cell.length_b   1.000
_cell.length_c   1.000
_cell.angle_alpha   90.00
_cell.angle_beta   90.00
_cell.angle_gamma   90.00
#
_symmetry.space_group_name_H-M   'P 1'
#
loop_
_entity.id
_entity.type
_entity.pdbx_description
1 polymer ?
#
loop_
_entity_poly.entity_id
_entity_poly.type
_entity_poly.pdbx_seq_one_letter_code
_entity_poly.pdbx_strand_id
1 'polypeptide(L)' 'LKDVDPSIINVEDAMSPGVYTVSPDAPIDEVCNEMASKKYGSAVIVQNHKVVGIFTTVDVCSAFAALLHGRLTH' A
#
# COMPACT_ATOMS: atom_id res chain seq x y z
N LEU A 1 2.95 8.55 16.40
CA LEU A 1 3.78 8.82 17.59
C LEU A 1 2.86 8.91 18.79
N LYS A 2 3.05 8.08 19.83
CA LYS A 2 2.33 8.34 21.10
C LYS A 2 2.98 9.59 21.70
N ASP A 3 2.18 10.49 22.26
CA ASP A 3 2.64 11.70 22.96
C ASP A 3 3.03 12.91 22.09
N VAL A 4 2.49 13.00 20.86
CA VAL A 4 2.64 14.17 19.99
C VAL A 4 1.28 14.84 19.77
N ASP A 5 1.21 16.15 19.96
CA ASP A 5 0.01 16.96 19.70
C ASP A 5 -0.12 17.26 18.19
N PRO A 6 -1.11 16.66 17.48
CA PRO A 6 -1.26 16.82 16.04
C PRO A 6 -1.57 18.25 15.58
N SER A 7 -1.87 19.19 16.49
CA SER A 7 -2.11 20.60 16.14
C SER A 7 -0.85 21.44 15.94
N ILE A 8 0.33 20.92 16.32
CA ILE A 8 1.60 21.67 16.31
C ILE A 8 2.75 21.00 15.55
N ILE A 9 2.57 19.76 15.09
CA ILE A 9 3.53 19.00 14.26
C ILE A 9 3.13 19.09 12.80
N ASN A 10 4.12 19.25 11.91
CA ASN A 10 3.89 19.17 10.47
C ASN A 10 3.84 17.69 10.01
N VAL A 11 3.06 17.43 8.96
CA VAL A 11 2.98 16.10 8.35
C VAL A 11 4.35 15.60 7.87
N GLU A 12 5.20 16.51 7.41
CA GLU A 12 6.57 16.21 6.95
C GLU A 12 7.44 15.60 8.06
N ASP A 13 7.20 15.96 9.33
CA ASP A 13 7.93 15.43 10.48
C ASP A 13 7.43 14.03 10.90
N ALA A 14 6.17 13.72 10.57
CA ALA A 14 5.51 12.47 10.92
C ALA A 14 5.59 11.38 9.83
N MET A 15 5.83 11.78 8.57
CA MET A 15 5.76 10.88 7.43
C MET A 15 6.99 9.99 7.29
N SER A 16 6.82 8.82 6.66
CA SER A 16 7.96 8.00 6.23
C SER A 16 8.54 8.55 4.92
N PRO A 17 9.82 8.98 4.90
CA PRO A 17 10.49 9.38 3.66
C PRO A 17 10.77 8.16 2.78
N GLY A 18 10.80 8.35 1.46
CA GLY A 18 11.09 7.27 0.51
C GLY A 18 9.99 6.21 0.45
N VAL A 19 8.75 6.65 0.21
CA VAL A 19 7.61 5.75 0.02
C VAL A 19 7.85 4.79 -1.16
N TYR A 20 7.40 3.54 -1.01
CA TYR A 20 7.45 2.58 -2.11
C TYR A 20 6.45 2.98 -3.20
N THR A 21 6.95 3.21 -4.42
CA THR A 21 6.16 3.66 -5.56
C THR A 21 6.18 2.66 -6.68
N VAL A 22 5.06 2.48 -7.37
CA VAL A 22 4.92 1.55 -8.50
C VAL A 22 4.19 2.19 -9.67
N SER A 23 4.45 1.71 -10.89
CA SER A 23 3.64 2.04 -12.07
C SER A 23 2.25 1.39 -11.96
N PRO A 24 1.19 2.00 -12.51
CA PRO A 24 -0.12 1.32 -12.62
C PRO A 24 -0.06 0.02 -13.43
N ASP A 25 0.94 -0.15 -14.29
CA ASP A 25 1.12 -1.35 -15.12
C ASP A 25 2.05 -2.41 -14.48
N ALA A 26 2.49 -2.20 -13.23
CA ALA A 26 3.38 -3.13 -12.55
C ALA A 26 2.69 -4.48 -12.26
N PRO A 27 3.37 -5.64 -12.45
CA PRO A 27 2.81 -6.94 -12.12
C PRO A 27 2.45 -7.04 -10.64
N ILE A 28 1.20 -7.41 -10.35
CA ILE A 28 0.65 -7.36 -8.99
C ILE A 28 1.37 -8.32 -8.03
N ASP A 29 1.88 -9.44 -8.52
CA ASP A 29 2.62 -10.44 -7.77
C ASP A 29 4.00 -9.92 -7.34
N GLU A 30 4.70 -9.19 -8.21
CA GLU A 30 5.96 -8.51 -7.86
C GLU A 30 5.74 -7.45 -6.78
N VAL A 31 4.69 -6.61 -6.94
CA VAL A 31 4.31 -5.60 -5.95
C VAL A 31 4.00 -6.24 -4.59
N CYS A 32 3.20 -7.32 -4.58
CA CYS A 32 2.85 -8.04 -3.35
C CYS A 32 4.08 -8.67 -2.69
N ASN A 33 4.98 -9.27 -3.48
CA ASN A 33 6.21 -9.90 -2.96
C ASN A 33 7.15 -8.85 -2.34
N GLU A 34 7.32 -7.70 -3.00
CA GLU A 34 8.14 -6.62 -2.46
C GLU A 34 7.52 -6.05 -1.16
N MET A 35 6.21 -5.77 -1.16
CA MET A 35 5.49 -5.33 0.04
C MET A 35 5.65 -6.31 1.20
N ALA A 36 5.53 -7.62 0.95
CA ALA A 36 5.73 -8.64 1.98
C ALA A 36 7.18 -8.69 2.48
N SER A 37 8.16 -8.65 1.57
CA SER A 37 9.59 -8.76 1.91
C SER A 37 10.10 -7.56 2.70
N LYS A 38 9.62 -6.35 2.40
CA LYS A 38 10.03 -5.09 3.03
C LYS A 38 9.07 -4.62 4.12
N LYS A 39 7.99 -5.38 4.37
CA LYS A 39 6.92 -5.04 5.33
C LYS A 39 6.25 -3.69 5.02
N TYR A 40 6.08 -3.37 3.75
CA TYR A 40 5.32 -2.19 3.34
C TYR A 40 3.82 -2.43 3.53
N GLY A 41 3.15 -1.50 4.22
CA GLY A 41 1.69 -1.51 4.36
C GLY A 41 0.95 -1.04 3.10
N SER A 42 1.66 -0.33 2.20
CA SER A 42 1.09 0.25 0.99
C SER A 42 2.14 0.54 -0.07
N ALA A 43 1.72 0.53 -1.33
CA ALA A 43 2.45 1.04 -2.48
C ALA A 43 1.71 2.26 -3.06
N VAL A 44 2.44 3.35 -3.34
CA VAL A 44 1.89 4.55 -3.98
C VAL A 44 1.97 4.36 -5.50
N ILE A 45 0.83 4.48 -6.19
CA ILE A 45 0.77 4.28 -7.63
C ILE A 45 1.06 5.62 -8.32
N VAL A 46 2.08 5.65 -9.16
CA VAL A 46 2.55 6.86 -9.85
C VAL A 46 2.53 6.66 -11.36
N GLN A 47 1.92 7.59 -12.09
CA GLN A 47 1.94 7.65 -13.55
C GLN A 47 2.25 9.07 -13.99
N ASN A 48 3.17 9.25 -14.94
CA ASN A 48 3.56 10.58 -15.46
C ASN A 48 3.91 11.60 -14.36
N HIS A 49 4.67 11.16 -13.34
CA HIS A 49 5.06 11.97 -12.17
C HIS A 49 3.90 12.44 -11.28
N LYS A 50 2.71 11.84 -11.42
CA LYS A 50 1.54 12.12 -10.59
C LYS A 50 1.12 10.89 -9.82
N VAL A 51 0.74 11.09 -8.57
CA VAL A 51 0.07 10.04 -7.77
C VAL A 51 -1.32 9.82 -8.35
N VAL A 52 -1.61 8.58 -8.73
CA VAL A 52 -2.90 8.18 -9.32
C VAL A 52 -3.68 7.20 -8.43
N GLY A 53 -3.06 6.66 -7.38
CA GLY A 53 -3.73 5.77 -6.45
C GLY A 53 -2.82 5.26 -5.34
N ILE A 54 -3.40 4.42 -4.49
CA ILE A 54 -2.71 3.68 -3.43
C ILE A 54 -3.20 2.24 -3.47
N PHE A 55 -2.27 1.30 -3.31
CA PHE A 55 -2.56 -0.11 -3.12
C PHE A 55 -2.08 -0.53 -1.73
N THR A 56 -2.94 -1.19 -0.96
CA THR A 56 -2.70 -1.49 0.45
C THR A 56 -2.75 -2.99 0.72
N THR A 57 -2.23 -3.40 1.88
CA THR A 57 -2.40 -4.78 2.36
C THR A 57 -3.87 -5.16 2.57
N VAL A 58 -4.75 -4.19 2.82
CA VAL A 58 -6.20 -4.42 2.93
C VAL A 58 -6.80 -4.82 1.58
N ASP A 59 -6.34 -4.20 0.49
CA ASP A 59 -6.78 -4.56 -0.87
C ASP A 59 -6.37 -6.00 -1.22
N VAL A 60 -5.14 -6.40 -0.87
CA VAL A 60 -4.66 -7.79 -0.99
C VAL A 60 -5.56 -8.75 -0.21
N CYS A 61 -5.83 -8.45 1.06
CA CYS A 61 -6.69 -9.29 1.91
C CYS A 61 -8.11 -9.42 1.36
N SER A 62 -8.69 -8.32 0.87
CA SER A 62 -10.03 -8.30 0.27
C SER A 62 -10.10 -9.19 -0.98
N ALA A 63 -9.13 -9.03 -1.90
CA ALA A 63 -9.03 -9.86 -3.10
C ALA A 63 -8.81 -11.35 -2.76
N PHE A 64 -7.95 -11.63 -1.78
CA PHE A 64 -7.69 -12.99 -1.31
C PHE A 64 -8.93 -13.64 -0.67
N ALA A 65 -9.66 -12.89 0.17
CA ALA A 65 -10.91 -13.36 0.74
C ALA A 65 -11.95 -13.68 -0.34
N ALA A 66 -12.10 -12.84 -1.37
CA ALA A 66 -12.99 -13.10 -2.49
C ALA A 66 -12.60 -14.39 -3.25
N LEU A 67 -11.30 -14.61 -3.49
CA LEU A 67 -10.79 -15.82 -4.12
C LEU A 67 -11.07 -17.08 -3.29
N LEU A 68 -10.89 -17.02 -1.96
CA LEU A 68 -11.17 -18.16 -1.08
C LEU A 68 -12.67 -18.50 -1.07
N HIS A 69 -13.55 -17.51 -1.01
CA HIS A 69 -14.99 -17.75 -1.08
C HIS A 69 -15.37 -18.44 -2.39
N GLY A 70 -14.92 -17.92 -3.53
CA GLY A 70 -15.21 -18.51 -4.84
C GLY A 70 -14.68 -19.93 -5.03
N ARG A 71 -13.65 -20.35 -4.27
CA ARG A 71 -13.10 -21.72 -4.31
C ARG A 71 -13.70 -22.67 -3.28
N LEU A 72 -14.34 -22.16 -2.23
CA LEU A 72 -14.91 -22.96 -1.14
C LEU A 72 -16.43 -23.12 -1.25
N THR A 73 -17.10 -22.33 -2.09
CA THR A 73 -18.55 -22.46 -2.36
C THR A 73 -18.89 -23.31 -3.58
N HIS A 74 -17.89 -23.96 -4.19
CA HIS A 74 -18.03 -24.95 -5.25
C HIS A 74 -17.47 -26.30 -4.81
#